data_AF-A0A7C6INQ9-F1
#
_entry.id   AF-A0A7C6INQ9-F1
#
_cell.length_a   1.000
_cell.length_b   1.000
_cell.length_c   1.000
_cell.angle_alpha   90.00
_cell.angle_beta   90.00
_cell.angle_gamma   90.00
#
_symmetry.space_group_name_H-M   'P 1'
#
loop_
_entity.id
_entity.type
_entity.pdbx_description
1 polymer ?
#
loop_
_entity_poly.entity_id
_entity_poly.type
_entity_poly.pdbx_seq_one_letter_code
_entity_poly.pdbx_strand_id
1 'polypeptide(L)'
;MTNRVFDVLDDWRNLPHYQLERRADIFFGVFLKQIVEQHFLCNGEKIRISSIIPEFPMKKSMIDSSYTDNRSYKIDYALFSENAQRVFFLELKTDMTSIHKDQMQVMKSLNGMCFQEILEGLKPLFMTGARRKYLYLFKQLEDMGLLKLPENLVERVETQKQAKQLIKEIEIYSLDSTIEVVYILPKKAKSDAGPNSFAQVIVFEQIVEILRRRPSDPLAARFAESLEEWSR
;
A
#
# COMPACT_ATOMS: atom_id res chain seq x y z
N MET A 1 -0.57 28.09 2.42
CA MET A 1 -1.62 27.09 2.75
C MET A 1 -1.00 25.75 3.15
N THR A 2 0.02 25.26 2.42
CA THR A 2 0.78 24.04 2.75
C THR A 2 1.24 23.99 4.21
N ASN A 3 1.92 25.03 4.71
CA ASN A 3 2.41 25.05 6.09
C ASN A 3 1.29 24.84 7.12
N ARG A 4 0.14 25.51 6.94
CA ARG A 4 -0.98 25.41 7.87
C ARG A 4 -1.53 23.99 8.02
N VAL A 5 -1.50 23.19 6.95
CA VAL A 5 -1.94 21.79 7.03
C VAL A 5 -0.99 20.99 7.90
N PHE A 6 0.32 21.12 7.69
CA PHE A 6 1.31 20.41 8.50
C PHE A 6 1.32 20.89 9.95
N ASP A 7 1.22 22.20 10.20
CA ASP A 7 1.15 22.73 11.57
C ASP A 7 -0.03 22.10 12.34
N VAL A 8 -1.18 21.94 11.68
CA VAL A 8 -2.35 21.27 12.27
C VAL A 8 -2.08 19.77 12.50
N LEU A 9 -1.38 19.08 11.60
CA LEU A 9 -1.00 17.68 11.80
C LEU A 9 -0.01 17.51 12.97
N ASP A 10 0.97 18.40 13.06
CA ASP A 10 2.01 18.44 14.11
C ASP A 10 1.38 18.71 15.48
N ASP A 11 0.37 19.57 15.55
CA ASP A 11 -0.40 19.81 16.76
C ASP A 11 -1.29 18.61 17.11
N TRP A 12 -2.13 18.18 16.17
CA TRP A 12 -3.21 17.22 16.44
C TRP A 12 -2.73 15.80 16.71
N ARG A 13 -1.53 15.40 16.23
CA ARG A 13 -0.94 14.09 16.56
C ARG A 13 -0.75 13.83 18.05
N ASN A 14 -0.74 14.87 18.87
CA ASN A 14 -0.61 14.77 20.32
C ASN A 14 -1.95 14.51 21.04
N LEU A 15 -3.07 14.48 20.31
CA LEU A 15 -4.40 14.25 20.87
C LEU A 15 -4.68 12.73 21.01
N PRO A 16 -5.29 12.25 22.11
CA PRO A 16 -5.36 10.81 22.46
C PRO A 16 -5.98 9.84 21.43
N HIS A 17 -6.80 10.33 20.51
CA HIS A 17 -7.49 9.50 19.51
C HIS A 17 -7.19 9.93 18.08
N TYR A 18 -6.27 10.89 17.90
CA TYR A 18 -5.94 11.38 16.58
C TYR A 18 -5.05 10.38 15.85
N GLN A 19 -5.45 10.02 14.64
CA GLN A 19 -4.74 9.05 13.81
C GLN A 19 -3.98 9.79 12.72
N LEU A 20 -2.77 10.24 13.05
CA LEU A 20 -1.91 10.98 12.15
C LEU A 20 -1.69 10.21 10.83
N GLU A 21 -1.45 8.90 10.90
CA GLU A 21 -1.27 8.00 9.75
C GLU A 21 -2.31 8.21 8.65
N ARG A 22 -3.61 8.21 8.99
CA ARG A 22 -4.74 8.36 8.05
C ARG A 22 -4.96 9.78 7.50
N ARG A 23 -4.14 10.72 7.95
CA ARG A 23 -4.22 12.15 7.58
C ARG A 23 -2.96 12.58 6.86
N ALA A 24 -1.83 11.94 7.22
CA ALA A 24 -0.55 12.13 6.60
C ALA A 24 -0.33 11.22 5.38
N ASP A 25 -1.15 10.18 5.20
CA ASP A 25 -1.03 9.18 4.13
C ASP A 25 -0.82 9.82 2.75
N ILE A 26 -1.61 10.82 2.40
CA ILE A 26 -1.54 11.46 1.08
C ILE A 26 -0.17 12.10 0.80
N PHE A 27 0.52 12.61 1.81
CA PHE A 27 1.85 13.19 1.65
C PHE A 27 2.90 12.11 1.39
N PHE A 28 2.78 10.95 2.07
CA PHE A 28 3.57 9.79 1.70
C PHE A 28 3.27 9.39 0.26
N GLY A 29 2.00 9.25 -0.13
CA GLY A 29 1.58 8.89 -1.48
C GLY A 29 2.22 9.75 -2.60
N VAL A 30 2.34 11.06 -2.38
CA VAL A 30 2.99 11.98 -3.33
C VAL A 30 4.48 11.64 -3.56
N PHE A 31 5.20 11.26 -2.52
CA PHE A 31 6.64 10.99 -2.59
C PHE A 31 6.98 9.49 -2.61
N LEU A 32 5.98 8.60 -2.46
CA LEU A 32 6.18 7.19 -2.15
C LEU A 32 7.02 6.46 -3.21
N LYS A 33 6.75 6.76 -4.49
CA LYS A 33 7.54 6.23 -5.61
C LYS A 33 9.03 6.50 -5.40
N GLN A 34 9.38 7.75 -5.10
CA GLN A 34 10.77 8.17 -4.96
C GLN A 34 11.40 7.60 -3.69
N ILE A 35 10.62 7.57 -2.60
CA ILE A 35 11.04 6.98 -1.33
C ILE A 35 11.47 5.52 -1.53
N VAL A 36 10.60 4.72 -2.16
CA VAL A 36 10.86 3.29 -2.38
C VAL A 36 11.99 3.08 -3.40
N GLU A 37 11.97 3.76 -4.55
CA GLU A 37 13.04 3.63 -5.56
C GLU A 37 14.43 3.98 -5.00
N GLN A 38 14.53 5.07 -4.22
CA GLN A 38 15.81 5.48 -3.62
C GLN A 38 16.25 4.53 -2.51
N HIS A 39 15.32 4.01 -1.70
CA HIS A 39 15.66 3.02 -0.67
C HIS A 39 16.33 1.78 -1.27
N PHE A 40 15.73 1.19 -2.30
CA PHE A 40 16.32 0.03 -2.97
C PHE A 40 17.64 0.39 -3.67
N LEU A 41 17.73 1.57 -4.30
CA LEU A 41 18.97 2.02 -4.93
C LEU A 41 20.12 2.15 -3.92
N CYS A 42 19.87 2.70 -2.74
CA CYS A 42 20.87 2.79 -1.66
C CYS A 42 21.30 1.40 -1.15
N ASN A 43 20.45 0.38 -1.29
CA ASN A 43 20.77 -1.02 -0.97
C ASN A 43 21.34 -1.80 -2.17
N GLY A 44 21.74 -1.11 -3.25
CA GLY A 44 22.40 -1.70 -4.41
C GLY A 44 21.45 -2.27 -5.47
N GLU A 45 20.15 -2.04 -5.34
CA GLU A 45 19.15 -2.56 -6.27
C GLU A 45 18.41 -1.44 -7.01
N LYS A 46 18.48 -1.45 -8.34
CA LYS A 46 17.75 -0.48 -9.16
C LYS A 46 16.36 -1.03 -9.50
N ILE A 47 15.33 -0.42 -8.92
CA ILE A 47 13.93 -0.67 -9.28
C ILE A 47 13.30 0.58 -9.88
N ARG A 48 12.22 0.39 -10.66
CA ARG A 48 11.39 1.48 -11.16
C ARG A 48 9.93 1.17 -10.86
N ILE A 49 9.29 2.02 -10.08
CA ILE A 49 7.87 1.91 -9.72
C ILE A 49 7.05 2.57 -10.82
N SER A 50 6.14 1.80 -11.41
CA SER A 50 5.25 2.22 -12.48
C SER A 50 3.91 2.73 -11.94
N SER A 51 3.38 2.06 -10.91
CA SER A 51 2.04 2.31 -10.36
C SER A 51 1.99 2.15 -8.85
N ILE A 52 1.06 2.86 -8.21
CA ILE A 52 0.79 2.81 -6.77
C ILE A 52 -0.72 2.80 -6.57
N ILE A 53 -1.23 1.86 -5.77
CA ILE A 53 -2.63 1.76 -5.38
C ILE A 53 -2.72 1.87 -3.86
N PRO A 54 -3.29 2.96 -3.31
CA PRO A 54 -3.52 3.09 -1.87
C PRO A 54 -4.72 2.24 -1.41
N GLU A 55 -4.73 1.87 -0.12
CA GLU A 55 -5.75 1.04 0.52
C GLU A 55 -6.09 -0.24 -0.28
N PHE A 56 -5.07 -0.96 -0.76
CA PHE A 56 -5.25 -2.14 -1.59
C PHE A 56 -5.99 -3.25 -0.81
N PRO A 57 -7.15 -3.73 -1.31
CA PRO A 57 -7.92 -4.74 -0.61
C PRO A 57 -7.30 -6.12 -0.80
N MET A 58 -7.28 -6.94 0.25
CA MET A 58 -6.89 -8.34 0.17
C MET A 58 -7.86 -9.18 0.98
N LYS A 59 -8.30 -10.33 0.45
CA LYS A 59 -9.28 -11.16 1.16
C LYS A 59 -8.66 -11.80 2.40
N LYS A 60 -9.33 -11.70 3.55
CA LYS A 60 -8.81 -12.22 4.84
C LYS A 60 -8.58 -13.74 4.83
N SER A 61 -9.44 -14.47 4.13
CA SER A 61 -9.37 -15.93 4.02
C SER A 61 -8.10 -16.46 3.37
N MET A 62 -7.32 -15.59 2.71
CA MET A 62 -6.03 -15.95 2.11
C MET A 62 -4.93 -16.19 3.16
N ILE A 63 -5.08 -15.60 4.35
CA ILE A 63 -4.09 -15.69 5.43
C ILE A 63 -4.65 -16.42 6.64
N ASP A 64 -5.97 -16.36 6.86
CA ASP A 64 -6.62 -17.04 7.96
C ASP A 64 -7.87 -17.76 7.43
N SER A 65 -7.78 -19.09 7.34
CA SER A 65 -8.83 -19.96 6.82
C SER A 65 -10.08 -20.02 7.71
N SER A 66 -10.04 -19.49 8.94
CA SER A 66 -11.23 -19.34 9.78
C SER A 66 -12.23 -18.32 9.23
N TYR A 67 -11.78 -17.41 8.35
CA TYR A 67 -12.65 -16.48 7.65
C TYR A 67 -13.36 -17.18 6.47
N THR A 68 -14.66 -17.43 6.62
CA THR A 68 -15.51 -18.02 5.57
C THR A 68 -16.28 -16.98 4.75
N ASP A 69 -16.19 -15.71 5.13
CA ASP A 69 -16.88 -14.59 4.48
C ASP A 69 -15.94 -13.76 3.59
N ASN A 70 -16.49 -12.74 2.94
CA ASN A 70 -15.77 -11.87 2.02
C ASN A 70 -15.28 -10.60 2.72
N ARG A 71 -14.65 -10.74 3.89
CA ARG A 71 -13.95 -9.64 4.55
C ARG A 71 -12.58 -9.43 3.93
N SER A 72 -12.11 -8.18 3.93
CA SER A 72 -10.78 -7.82 3.46
C SER A 72 -9.91 -7.22 4.56
N TYR A 73 -8.60 -7.44 4.45
CA TYR A 73 -7.57 -6.55 4.96
C TYR A 73 -7.36 -5.41 3.96
N LYS A 74 -6.94 -4.25 4.46
CA LYS A 74 -6.49 -3.14 3.64
C LYS A 74 -5.01 -3.00 3.85
N ILE A 75 -4.24 -3.14 2.78
CA ILE A 75 -2.82 -2.83 2.76
C ILE A 75 -2.72 -1.34 2.45
N ASP A 76 -1.91 -0.57 3.19
CA ASP A 76 -1.86 0.89 2.98
C ASP A 76 -1.48 1.25 1.56
N TYR A 77 -0.50 0.55 0.97
CA TYR A 77 -0.14 0.70 -0.44
C TYR A 77 0.28 -0.62 -1.09
N ALA A 78 -0.19 -0.85 -2.32
CA ALA A 78 0.41 -1.79 -3.26
C ALA A 78 1.19 -0.98 -4.32
N LEU A 79 2.49 -1.25 -4.44
CA LEU A 79 3.34 -0.63 -5.45
C LEU A 79 3.78 -1.67 -6.47
N PHE A 80 3.83 -1.27 -7.73
CA PHE A 80 4.15 -2.16 -8.83
C PHE A 80 5.41 -1.67 -9.52
N SER A 81 6.39 -2.55 -9.70
CA SER A 81 7.52 -2.25 -10.59
C SER A 81 7.04 -2.11 -12.04
N GLU A 82 7.92 -1.70 -12.95
CA GLU A 82 7.64 -1.84 -14.38
C GLU A 82 7.25 -3.29 -14.73
N ASN A 83 6.21 -3.42 -15.55
CA ASN A 83 5.59 -4.68 -15.94
C ASN A 83 5.17 -5.58 -14.75
N ALA A 84 5.00 -5.00 -13.56
CA ALA A 84 4.67 -5.69 -12.31
C ALA A 84 5.54 -6.93 -12.00
N GLN A 85 6.80 -6.95 -12.47
CA GLN A 85 7.72 -8.04 -12.15
C GLN A 85 7.90 -8.23 -10.64
N ARG A 86 7.77 -7.15 -9.87
CA ARG A 86 7.73 -7.14 -8.41
C ARG A 86 6.56 -6.32 -7.93
N VAL A 87 5.91 -6.83 -6.89
CA VAL A 87 4.82 -6.15 -6.19
C VAL A 87 5.23 -5.93 -4.75
N PHE A 88 5.15 -4.69 -4.29
CA PHE A 88 5.46 -4.32 -2.92
C PHE A 88 4.18 -4.04 -2.16
N PHE A 89 3.97 -4.73 -1.04
CA PHE A 89 2.94 -4.39 -0.07
C PHE A 89 3.56 -3.58 1.05
N LEU A 90 3.18 -2.31 1.11
CA LEU A 90 3.75 -1.35 2.03
C LEU A 90 2.76 -1.00 3.13
N GLU A 91 3.21 -1.10 4.37
CA GLU A 91 2.50 -0.66 5.57
C GLU A 91 3.17 0.61 6.12
N LEU A 92 2.38 1.64 6.39
CA LEU A 92 2.83 2.90 6.97
C LEU A 92 2.47 2.94 8.45
N LYS A 93 3.42 3.38 9.29
CA LYS A 93 3.18 3.70 10.69
C LYS A 93 3.77 5.07 11.00
N THR A 94 2.99 5.93 11.64
CA THR A 94 3.45 7.26 12.10
C THR A 94 3.77 7.31 13.60
N ASP A 95 3.52 6.20 14.31
CA ASP A 95 3.82 6.05 15.73
C ASP A 95 4.30 4.62 16.00
N MET A 96 5.39 4.44 16.75
CA MET A 96 5.91 3.10 17.09
C MET A 96 4.93 2.28 17.95
N THR A 97 4.05 2.92 18.71
CA THR A 97 3.05 2.26 19.55
C THR A 97 1.88 1.68 18.74
N SER A 98 1.71 2.13 17.49
CA SER A 98 0.67 1.64 16.56
C SER A 98 1.02 0.32 15.86
N ILE A 99 2.20 -0.25 16.15
CA ILE A 99 2.64 -1.52 15.58
C ILE A 99 2.00 -2.67 16.36
N HIS A 100 1.04 -3.34 15.74
CA HIS A 100 0.35 -4.50 16.33
C HIS A 100 0.95 -5.83 15.87
N LYS A 101 1.15 -6.78 16.80
CA LYS A 101 1.76 -8.10 16.51
C LYS A 101 0.98 -8.91 15.47
N ASP A 102 -0.33 -8.92 15.55
CA ASP A 102 -1.18 -9.69 14.63
C ASP A 102 -1.07 -9.15 13.20
N GLN A 103 -1.01 -7.82 13.06
CA GLN A 103 -0.81 -7.17 11.76
C GLN A 103 0.58 -7.51 11.20
N MET A 104 1.62 -7.49 12.04
CA MET A 104 2.96 -7.91 11.61
C MET A 104 2.98 -9.37 11.15
N GLN A 105 2.27 -10.28 11.83
CA GLN A 105 2.21 -11.69 11.42
C GLN A 105 1.50 -11.85 10.07
N VAL A 106 0.39 -11.15 9.86
CA VAL A 106 -0.32 -11.14 8.57
C VAL A 106 0.58 -10.60 7.47
N MET A 107 1.23 -9.45 7.67
CA MET A 107 2.11 -8.89 6.66
C MET A 107 3.31 -9.81 6.38
N LYS A 108 3.86 -10.47 7.39
CA LYS A 108 4.95 -11.45 7.18
C LYS A 108 4.53 -12.66 6.34
N SER A 109 3.34 -13.19 6.52
CA SER A 109 2.87 -14.34 5.74
C SER A 109 2.57 -13.98 4.27
N LEU A 110 2.46 -12.69 3.93
CA LEU A 110 2.32 -12.23 2.55
C LEU A 110 3.63 -12.25 1.79
N ASN A 111 4.77 -12.15 2.47
CA ASN A 111 6.05 -12.10 1.80
C ASN A 111 6.33 -13.41 1.05
N GLY A 112 6.56 -13.31 -0.26
CA GLY A 112 6.76 -14.45 -1.15
C GLY A 112 5.48 -15.08 -1.70
N MET A 113 4.29 -14.64 -1.28
CA MET A 113 3.03 -15.11 -1.85
C MET A 113 2.92 -14.71 -3.33
N CYS A 114 2.30 -15.56 -4.15
CA CYS A 114 2.10 -15.27 -5.56
C CYS A 114 1.04 -14.18 -5.73
N PHE A 115 1.37 -13.10 -6.46
CA PHE A 115 0.42 -12.00 -6.62
C PHE A 115 -0.81 -12.39 -7.46
N GLN A 116 -0.70 -13.38 -8.34
CA GLN A 116 -1.84 -13.93 -9.07
C GLN A 116 -2.93 -14.46 -8.11
N GLU A 117 -2.54 -15.11 -7.01
CA GLU A 117 -3.49 -15.61 -6.01
C GLU A 117 -4.23 -14.45 -5.33
N ILE A 118 -3.55 -13.32 -5.10
CA ILE A 118 -4.16 -12.11 -4.54
C ILE A 118 -5.24 -11.57 -5.49
N LEU A 119 -4.94 -11.49 -6.78
CA LEU A 119 -5.88 -11.03 -7.80
C LEU A 119 -7.11 -11.93 -7.86
N GLU A 120 -6.94 -13.25 -7.79
CA GLU A 120 -8.06 -14.20 -7.70
C GLU A 120 -8.91 -13.96 -6.45
N GLY A 121 -8.25 -13.65 -5.32
CA GLY A 121 -8.89 -13.24 -4.08
C GLY A 121 -9.74 -11.96 -4.16
N LEU A 122 -9.50 -11.07 -5.14
CA LEU A 122 -10.27 -9.84 -5.33
C LEU A 122 -11.66 -10.08 -5.94
N LYS A 123 -11.79 -11.08 -6.83
CA LYS A 123 -13.06 -11.40 -7.52
C LYS A 123 -14.24 -11.56 -6.53
N PRO A 124 -14.13 -12.34 -5.44
CA PRO A 124 -15.23 -12.46 -4.49
C PRO A 124 -15.49 -11.19 -3.69
N LEU A 125 -14.50 -10.33 -3.47
CA LEU A 125 -14.67 -9.06 -2.75
C LEU A 125 -15.54 -8.07 -3.54
N PHE A 126 -15.40 -8.05 -4.87
CA PHE A 126 -16.27 -7.27 -5.76
C PHE A 126 -17.76 -7.52 -5.49
N MET A 127 -18.11 -8.76 -5.11
CA MET A 127 -19.50 -9.16 -4.89
C MET A 127 -20.14 -8.58 -3.61
N THR A 128 -19.34 -8.01 -2.70
CA THR A 128 -19.79 -7.60 -1.35
C THR A 128 -20.44 -6.23 -1.27
N GLY A 129 -20.24 -5.37 -2.28
CA GLY A 129 -20.66 -3.97 -2.25
C GLY A 129 -19.65 -3.08 -2.97
N ALA A 130 -19.93 -1.78 -3.10
CA ALA A 130 -19.02 -0.81 -3.71
C ALA A 130 -18.49 -1.18 -5.12
N ARG A 131 -19.32 -1.84 -5.95
CA ARG A 131 -18.95 -2.35 -7.29
C ARG A 131 -18.25 -1.33 -8.18
N ARG A 132 -18.64 -0.05 -8.11
CA ARG A 132 -17.98 1.04 -8.86
C ARG A 132 -16.52 1.24 -8.45
N LYS A 133 -16.21 1.17 -7.14
CA LYS A 133 -14.84 1.29 -6.62
C LYS A 133 -14.00 0.09 -7.01
N TYR A 134 -14.55 -1.12 -6.88
CA TYR A 134 -13.86 -2.32 -7.34
C TYR A 134 -13.65 -2.30 -8.85
N LEU A 135 -14.64 -1.88 -9.65
CA LEU A 135 -14.47 -1.73 -11.09
C LEU A 135 -13.33 -0.76 -11.42
N TYR A 136 -13.21 0.35 -10.69
CA TYR A 136 -12.08 1.28 -10.84
C TYR A 136 -10.74 0.60 -10.54
N LEU A 137 -10.64 -0.14 -9.42
CA LEU A 137 -9.45 -0.94 -9.10
C LEU A 137 -9.11 -1.94 -10.21
N PHE A 138 -10.10 -2.69 -10.69
CA PHE A 138 -9.95 -3.67 -11.76
C PHE A 138 -9.51 -3.04 -13.09
N LYS A 139 -10.00 -1.84 -13.42
CA LYS A 139 -9.51 -1.07 -14.58
C LYS A 139 -8.05 -0.67 -14.42
N GLN A 140 -7.65 -0.19 -13.24
CA GLN A 140 -6.24 0.12 -12.99
C GLN A 140 -5.35 -1.12 -13.15
N LEU A 141 -5.81 -2.29 -12.71
CA LEU A 141 -5.08 -3.56 -12.86
C LEU A 141 -5.04 -4.04 -14.33
N GLU A 142 -6.10 -3.80 -15.10
CA GLU A 142 -6.13 -4.05 -16.55
C GLU A 142 -5.17 -3.12 -17.31
N ASP A 143 -5.14 -1.83 -16.98
CA ASP A 143 -4.22 -0.85 -17.58
C ASP A 143 -2.74 -1.20 -17.30
N MET A 144 -2.47 -1.89 -16.19
CA MET A 144 -1.14 -2.43 -15.86
C MET A 144 -0.81 -3.74 -16.58
N GLY A 145 -1.76 -4.31 -17.34
CA GLY A 145 -1.59 -5.57 -18.07
C GLY A 145 -1.59 -6.81 -17.17
N LEU A 146 -2.30 -6.79 -16.04
CA LEU A 146 -2.34 -7.91 -15.07
C LEU A 146 -3.56 -8.82 -15.23
N LEU A 147 -4.61 -8.29 -15.84
CA LEU A 147 -5.85 -8.99 -16.09
C LEU A 147 -6.58 -8.36 -17.27
N LYS A 148 -7.62 -9.03 -17.75
CA LYS A 148 -8.54 -8.54 -18.77
C LYS A 148 -9.97 -8.55 -18.24
N LEU A 149 -10.65 -7.42 -18.39
CA LEU A 149 -12.05 -7.29 -18.07
C LEU A 149 -12.93 -7.77 -19.25
N PRO A 150 -14.08 -8.41 -18.97
CA PRO A 150 -15.07 -8.68 -20.00
C PRO A 150 -15.60 -7.37 -20.60
N GLU A 151 -15.74 -7.31 -21.92
CA GLU A 151 -16.11 -6.09 -22.67
C GLU A 151 -17.38 -5.39 -22.11
N ASN A 152 -18.38 -6.19 -21.70
CA ASN A 152 -19.66 -5.68 -21.22
C ASN A 152 -19.73 -5.45 -19.70
N LEU A 153 -18.63 -5.67 -18.96
CA LEU A 153 -18.63 -5.59 -17.50
C LEU A 153 -18.90 -4.16 -17.01
N VAL A 154 -18.32 -3.15 -17.65
CA VAL A 154 -18.45 -1.73 -17.26
C VAL A 154 -19.92 -1.29 -17.30
N GLU A 155 -20.57 -1.44 -18.45
CA GLU A 155 -21.97 -1.07 -18.67
C GLU A 155 -22.91 -1.82 -17.71
N ARG A 156 -22.63 -3.09 -17.44
CA ARG A 156 -23.50 -3.93 -16.61
C ARG A 156 -23.36 -3.68 -15.12
N VAL A 157 -22.19 -3.22 -14.66
CA VAL A 157 -22.02 -2.73 -13.29
C VAL A 157 -22.83 -1.46 -13.08
N GLU A 158 -22.91 -0.58 -14.08
CA GLU A 158 -23.70 0.64 -14.03
C GLU A 158 -25.21 0.37 -14.02
N THR A 159 -25.67 -0.62 -14.80
CA THR A 159 -27.09 -1.01 -14.90
C THR A 159 -27.55 -2.06 -13.87
N GLN A 160 -26.63 -2.55 -13.02
CA GLN A 160 -26.83 -3.56 -11.98
C GLN A 160 -27.34 -4.95 -12.44
N LYS A 161 -27.34 -5.24 -13.75
CA LYS A 161 -27.80 -6.53 -14.29
C LYS A 161 -26.63 -7.52 -14.42
N GLN A 162 -26.79 -8.76 -13.94
CA GLN A 162 -25.89 -9.90 -14.20
C GLN A 162 -24.38 -9.73 -13.85
N ALA A 163 -23.98 -8.66 -13.14
CA ALA A 163 -22.58 -8.39 -12.81
C ALA A 163 -21.86 -9.55 -12.08
N LYS A 164 -22.59 -10.38 -11.33
CA LYS A 164 -22.04 -11.54 -10.61
C LYS A 164 -21.44 -12.62 -11.53
N GLN A 165 -22.04 -12.85 -12.70
CA GLN A 165 -21.56 -13.86 -13.64
C GLN A 165 -20.26 -13.37 -14.31
N LEU A 166 -20.25 -12.12 -14.73
CA LEU A 166 -19.13 -11.51 -15.46
C LEU A 166 -17.85 -11.35 -14.63
N ILE A 167 -17.96 -11.17 -13.30
CA ILE A 167 -16.75 -11.13 -12.45
C ILE A 167 -15.96 -12.44 -12.53
N LYS A 168 -16.65 -13.57 -12.71
CA LYS A 168 -15.98 -14.87 -12.86
C LYS A 168 -15.24 -14.99 -14.19
N GLU A 169 -15.63 -14.17 -15.17
CA GLU A 169 -15.05 -14.12 -16.51
C GLU A 169 -13.85 -13.17 -16.59
N ILE A 170 -13.50 -12.47 -15.50
CA ILE A 170 -12.26 -11.69 -15.43
C ILE A 170 -11.09 -12.66 -15.56
N GLU A 171 -10.32 -12.50 -16.63
CA GLU A 171 -9.16 -13.31 -16.95
C GLU A 171 -7.94 -12.69 -16.26
N ILE A 172 -7.33 -13.40 -15.32
CA ILE A 172 -6.07 -12.97 -14.70
C ILE A 172 -4.93 -13.62 -15.48
N TYR A 173 -3.97 -12.81 -15.92
CA TYR A 173 -2.83 -13.34 -16.64
C TYR A 173 -1.90 -14.13 -15.71
N SER A 174 -1.14 -15.06 -16.29
CA SER A 174 -0.11 -15.78 -15.52
C SER A 174 0.96 -14.79 -15.07
N LEU A 175 1.22 -14.74 -13.76
CA LEU A 175 2.20 -13.84 -13.17
C LEU A 175 3.19 -14.63 -12.32
N ASP A 176 4.48 -14.44 -12.56
CA ASP A 176 5.55 -14.99 -11.72
C ASP A 176 5.93 -14.05 -10.57
N SER A 177 5.27 -12.89 -10.48
CA SER A 177 5.56 -11.86 -9.48
C SER A 177 5.14 -12.32 -8.08
N THR A 178 6.08 -12.25 -7.14
CA THR A 178 5.82 -12.45 -5.72
C THR A 178 5.69 -11.12 -5.00
N ILE A 179 5.05 -11.16 -3.82
CA ILE A 179 4.88 -10.00 -2.96
C ILE A 179 6.14 -9.82 -2.10
N GLU A 180 6.66 -8.60 -2.05
CA GLU A 180 7.66 -8.18 -1.07
C GLU A 180 7.03 -7.19 -0.09
N VAL A 181 7.22 -7.43 1.20
CA VAL A 181 6.65 -6.56 2.23
C VAL A 181 7.63 -5.49 2.69
N VAL A 182 7.18 -4.24 2.65
CA VAL A 182 7.94 -3.05 3.04
C VAL A 182 7.22 -2.32 4.17
N TYR A 183 7.97 -1.77 5.11
CA TYR A 183 7.42 -0.93 6.17
C TYR A 183 8.00 0.47 6.09
N ILE A 184 7.15 1.49 6.29
CA ILE A 184 7.60 2.83 6.65
C ILE A 184 7.33 3.04 8.14
N LEU A 185 8.38 3.28 8.92
CA LEU A 185 8.29 3.47 10.38
C LEU A 185 8.92 4.81 10.80
N PRO A 186 8.53 5.39 11.95
CA PRO A 186 9.15 6.62 12.46
C PRO A 186 10.64 6.45 12.77
N LYS A 187 11.02 5.27 13.29
CA LYS A 187 12.38 4.92 13.67
C LYS A 187 12.58 3.40 13.58
N LYS A 188 13.85 2.95 13.60
CA LYS A 188 14.18 1.53 13.62
C LYS A 188 13.61 0.87 14.87
N ALA A 189 13.09 -0.36 14.73
CA ALA A 189 12.63 -1.11 15.89
C ALA A 189 13.84 -1.65 16.66
N LYS A 190 13.75 -1.64 18.00
CA LYS A 190 14.87 -2.07 18.86
C LYS A 190 15.24 -3.57 18.72
N SER A 191 14.42 -4.36 18.03
CA SER A 191 14.56 -5.82 17.90
C SER A 191 14.58 -6.27 16.44
N ASP A 192 15.38 -5.62 15.60
CA ASP A 192 15.58 -6.01 14.19
C ASP A 192 16.40 -7.31 14.04
N ALA A 193 16.85 -7.94 15.14
CA ALA A 193 17.45 -9.26 15.14
C ALA A 193 16.55 -10.27 15.88
N GLY A 194 15.88 -11.16 15.12
CA GLY A 194 15.06 -12.25 15.65
C GLY A 194 13.87 -12.59 14.74
N PRO A 195 13.06 -13.62 15.07
CA PRO A 195 11.89 -14.02 14.26
C PRO A 195 10.82 -12.93 14.12
N ASN A 196 10.91 -11.89 14.95
CA ASN A 196 10.06 -10.71 14.95
C ASN A 196 10.64 -9.51 14.18
N SER A 197 11.76 -9.64 13.47
CA SER A 197 12.32 -8.56 12.65
C SER A 197 11.42 -8.22 11.45
N PHE A 198 11.50 -6.98 11.00
CA PHE A 198 10.88 -6.53 9.76
C PHE A 198 11.80 -6.87 8.58
N ALA A 199 11.25 -7.36 7.47
CA ALA A 199 12.04 -7.77 6.31
C ALA A 199 12.70 -6.57 5.61
N GLN A 200 11.92 -5.52 5.35
CA GLN A 200 12.37 -4.28 4.73
C GLN A 200 11.78 -3.08 5.46
N VAL A 201 12.62 -2.16 5.92
CA VAL A 201 12.19 -0.98 6.68
C VAL A 201 12.81 0.28 6.10
N ILE A 202 11.94 1.24 5.80
CA ILE A 202 12.27 2.61 5.49
C ILE A 202 11.92 3.45 6.71
N VAL A 203 12.88 4.19 7.27
CA VAL A 203 12.62 5.07 8.42
C VAL A 203 12.47 6.53 8.00
N PHE A 204 11.79 7.33 8.81
CA PHE A 204 11.57 8.76 8.50
C PHE A 204 12.87 9.53 8.25
N GLU A 205 13.95 9.22 8.98
CA GLU A 205 15.27 9.81 8.75
C GLU A 205 15.74 9.64 7.29
N GLN A 206 15.58 8.44 6.72
CA GLN A 206 15.92 8.18 5.32
C GLN A 206 15.02 8.95 4.35
N ILE A 207 13.73 9.07 4.68
CA ILE A 207 12.78 9.84 3.86
C ILE A 207 13.15 11.33 3.87
N VAL A 208 13.51 11.88 5.03
CA VAL A 208 13.97 13.27 5.17
C VAL A 208 15.18 13.54 4.28
N GLU A 209 16.17 12.64 4.26
CA GLU A 209 17.34 12.75 3.37
C GLU A 209 16.94 12.76 1.89
N ILE A 210 15.99 11.91 1.49
CA ILE A 210 15.47 11.84 0.12
C ILE A 210 14.75 13.15 -0.26
N LEU A 211 13.88 13.65 0.61
CA LEU A 211 13.10 14.87 0.37
C LEU A 211 14.01 16.12 0.30
N ARG A 212 15.04 16.20 1.14
CA ARG A 212 16.00 17.32 1.16
C ARG A 212 16.83 17.46 -0.11
N ARG A 213 16.94 16.41 -0.93
CA ARG A 213 17.57 16.50 -2.26
C ARG A 213 16.75 17.34 -3.25
N ARG A 214 15.55 17.79 -2.86
CA ARG A 214 14.64 18.64 -3.67
C ARG A 214 14.41 19.99 -3.00
N PRO A 215 15.44 20.83 -2.81
CA PRO A 215 15.31 22.07 -2.04
C PRO A 215 14.34 23.10 -2.66
N SER A 216 14.03 22.96 -3.94
CA SER A 216 13.08 23.82 -4.66
C SER A 216 11.62 23.37 -4.53
N ASP A 217 11.33 22.25 -3.87
CA ASP A 217 9.98 21.71 -3.69
C ASP A 217 9.48 22.06 -2.27
N PRO A 218 8.62 23.08 -2.11
CA PRO A 218 8.20 23.54 -0.79
C PRO A 218 7.40 22.50 -0.01
N LEU A 219 6.71 21.59 -0.71
CA LEU A 219 5.98 20.50 -0.07
C LEU A 219 6.96 19.46 0.49
N ALA A 220 7.98 19.10 -0.28
CA ALA A 220 9.02 18.18 0.18
C ALA A 220 9.78 18.74 1.39
N ALA A 221 10.14 20.03 1.35
CA ALA A 221 10.81 20.70 2.45
C ALA A 221 9.96 20.70 3.73
N ARG A 222 8.69 21.15 3.64
CA ARG A 222 7.81 21.19 4.81
C ARG A 222 7.46 19.81 5.36
N PHE A 223 7.31 18.82 4.48
CA PHE A 223 7.05 17.45 4.90
C PHE A 223 8.26 16.84 5.62
N ALA A 224 9.48 17.11 5.14
CA ALA A 224 10.70 16.68 5.80
C ALA A 224 10.81 17.25 7.23
N GLU A 225 10.48 18.54 7.43
CA GLU A 225 10.43 19.15 8.76
C GLU A 225 9.46 18.42 9.71
N SER A 226 8.23 18.14 9.25
CA SER A 226 7.26 17.36 10.05
C SER A 226 7.77 15.95 10.36
N LEU A 227 8.39 15.25 9.40
CA LEU A 227 8.92 13.90 9.63
C LEU A 227 10.01 13.88 10.71
N GLU A 228 10.86 14.90 10.77
CA GLU A 228 11.85 15.05 11.85
C GLU A 228 11.18 15.21 13.21
N GLU A 229 10.10 15.99 13.30
CA GLU A 229 9.31 16.09 14.53
C GLU A 229 8.56 14.79 14.84
N TRP A 230 8.12 14.06 13.82
CA TRP A 230 7.34 12.84 13.98
C TRP A 230 8.13 11.62 14.41
N SER A 231 9.43 11.62 14.14
CA SER A 231 10.36 10.56 14.52
C SER A 231 10.84 10.61 15.98
N ARG A 232 10.65 11.76 16.66
CA ARG A 232 10.98 11.95 18.09
C ARG A 232 10.03 11.12 18.96
#